data_AF-A0A9Q1MPV9-F1
#
_entry.id   AF-A0A9Q1MPV9-F1
#
_cell.length_a   1.000
_cell.length_b   1.000
_cell.length_c   1.000
_cell.angle_alpha   90.00
_cell.angle_beta   90.00
_cell.angle_gamma   90.00
#
_symmetry.space_group_name_H-M   'P 1'
#
loop_
_entity.id
_entity.type
_entity.pdbx_description
1 polymer ?
#
loop_
_entity_poly.entity_id
_entity_poly.type
_entity_poly.pdbx_seq_one_letter_code
_entity_poly.pdbx_strand_id
1 'polypeptide(L)'
;MYGWKEALSPHLVAERENARVEDGELLGMLKGCLGIESESEKGEVLCVIETAGGVASPGPSGSLQCDLYRPFRFPAILVGDGRLGGISGTISAYESLKLRGYDVVAVVLEDHGLVNEGPLSSYLRRRVPVLVLPPVPTEVSNNLMEWFQEALSTFHSLEEIMQSAFLDRTSRLRNMPRKAHDIFWWPFTQHNLVPEENVTVIDSRCGENFAVHKVNNNVDSITQQFDACASWWTQGPDATLQVVSD
;
A
#
# COMPACT_ATOMS: atom_id res chain seq x y z
N MET A 1 18.18 -0.63 0.60
CA MET A 1 18.06 -0.33 -0.85
C MET A 1 19.00 0.81 -1.22
N TYR A 2 18.74 2.04 -0.79
CA TYR A 2 19.66 3.18 -0.91
C TYR A 2 19.87 3.82 0.47
N GLY A 3 20.96 4.56 0.65
CA GLY A 3 21.27 5.26 1.89
C GLY A 3 22.15 6.49 1.63
N TRP A 4 21.90 7.54 2.38
CA TRP A 4 22.61 8.82 2.32
C TRP A 4 23.23 9.15 3.68
N LYS A 5 24.19 10.07 3.72
CA LYS A 5 24.97 10.38 4.93
C LYS A 5 24.27 11.41 5.81
N GLU A 6 23.64 12.41 5.21
CA GLU A 6 22.98 13.48 5.94
C GLU A 6 21.59 13.06 6.47
N ALA A 7 21.26 13.47 7.70
CA ALA A 7 19.95 13.23 8.31
C ALA A 7 18.91 14.29 7.86
N LEU A 8 18.63 14.34 6.56
CA LEU A 8 17.67 15.25 5.94
C LEU A 8 16.70 14.48 5.02
N SER A 9 15.67 15.17 4.52
CA SER A 9 14.70 14.55 3.60
C SER A 9 15.37 14.04 2.31
N PRO A 10 14.92 12.91 1.74
CA PRO A 10 15.58 12.24 0.61
C PRO A 10 15.92 13.14 -0.59
N HIS A 11 15.01 14.01 -1.02
CA HIS A 11 15.28 14.92 -2.15
C HIS A 11 16.46 15.87 -1.92
N LEU A 12 16.64 16.38 -0.69
CA LEU A 12 17.73 17.31 -0.36
C LEU A 12 19.08 16.60 -0.36
N VAL A 13 19.14 15.40 0.23
CA VAL A 13 20.40 14.63 0.31
C VAL A 13 20.80 14.08 -1.05
N ALA A 14 19.83 13.68 -1.88
CA ALA A 14 20.06 13.27 -3.25
C ALA A 14 20.70 14.38 -4.09
N GLU A 15 20.23 15.63 -3.94
CA GLU A 15 20.79 16.80 -4.62
C GLU A 15 22.19 17.15 -4.09
N ARG A 16 22.36 17.25 -2.76
CA ARG A 16 23.64 17.64 -2.13
C ARG A 16 24.76 16.63 -2.36
N GLU A 17 24.45 15.35 -2.31
CA GLU A 17 25.43 14.27 -2.51
C GLU A 17 25.61 13.90 -3.99
N ASN A 18 24.91 14.60 -4.91
CA ASN A 18 24.86 14.28 -6.34
C ASN A 18 24.56 12.78 -6.60
N ALA A 19 23.62 12.26 -5.82
CA ALA A 19 23.24 10.85 -5.71
C ALA A 19 21.72 10.69 -5.88
N ARG A 20 21.18 11.29 -6.94
CA ARG A 20 19.78 11.19 -7.32
C ARG A 20 19.45 9.78 -7.81
N VAL A 21 18.29 9.28 -7.41
CA VAL A 21 17.75 7.98 -7.83
C VAL A 21 16.37 8.24 -8.43
N GLU A 22 16.18 7.80 -9.67
CA GLU A 22 14.89 7.94 -10.36
C GLU A 22 13.87 6.93 -9.86
N ASP A 23 12.59 7.27 -9.93
CA ASP A 23 11.50 6.43 -9.41
C ASP A 23 11.52 5.03 -10.03
N GLY A 24 11.71 4.93 -11.34
CA GLY A 24 11.77 3.66 -12.05
C GLY A 24 12.92 2.76 -11.61
N GLU A 25 14.07 3.34 -11.25
CA GLU A 25 15.22 2.60 -10.73
C GLU A 25 14.91 2.01 -9.35
N LEU A 26 14.36 2.83 -8.46
CA LEU A 26 13.98 2.40 -7.11
C LEU A 26 12.88 1.33 -7.15
N LEU A 27 11.84 1.52 -7.97
CA LEU A 27 10.79 0.52 -8.14
C LEU A 27 11.32 -0.77 -8.78
N GLY A 28 12.25 -0.67 -9.73
CA GLY A 28 12.92 -1.82 -10.34
C GLY A 28 13.70 -2.64 -9.30
N MET A 29 14.48 -1.97 -8.45
CA MET A 29 15.22 -2.66 -7.39
C MET A 29 14.28 -3.26 -6.33
N LEU A 30 13.19 -2.57 -5.98
CA LEU A 30 12.18 -3.11 -5.06
C LEU A 30 11.54 -4.37 -5.63
N LYS A 31 11.18 -4.36 -6.92
CA LYS A 31 10.65 -5.53 -7.63
C LYS A 31 11.62 -6.72 -7.57
N GLY A 32 12.91 -6.45 -7.73
CA GLY A 32 13.97 -7.45 -7.61
C GLY A 32 14.07 -8.04 -6.19
N CYS A 33 14.05 -7.19 -5.16
CA CYS A 33 14.07 -7.63 -3.76
C CYS A 33 12.85 -8.47 -3.37
N LEU A 34 11.67 -8.16 -3.91
CA LEU A 34 10.44 -8.91 -3.66
C LEU A 34 10.42 -10.28 -4.34
N GLY A 35 11.44 -10.61 -5.15
CA GLY A 35 11.50 -11.91 -5.82
C GLY A 35 10.34 -12.15 -6.79
N ILE A 36 9.71 -11.08 -7.29
CA ILE A 36 8.55 -11.15 -8.21
C ILE A 36 8.90 -11.95 -9.49
N GLU A 37 10.20 -12.18 -9.76
CA GLU A 37 10.71 -12.93 -10.91
C GLU A 37 11.48 -14.23 -10.56
N SER A 38 11.64 -14.59 -9.28
CA SER A 38 12.39 -15.81 -8.90
C SER A 38 11.47 -16.91 -8.36
N GLU A 39 11.56 -18.10 -8.97
CA GLU A 39 10.92 -19.35 -8.54
C GLU A 39 11.60 -19.96 -7.28
N SER A 40 11.83 -19.15 -6.25
CA SER A 40 12.48 -19.62 -5.02
C SER A 40 11.48 -20.24 -4.03
N GLU A 41 11.98 -21.15 -3.19
CA GLU A 41 11.21 -22.06 -2.35
C GLU A 41 10.13 -21.38 -1.49
N LYS A 42 8.95 -22.01 -1.51
CA LYS A 42 7.67 -21.56 -0.96
C LYS A 42 7.68 -21.61 0.58
N GLY A 43 7.90 -20.47 1.21
CA GLY A 43 7.44 -20.16 2.56
C GLY A 43 6.46 -18.99 2.53
N GLU A 44 5.52 -18.92 3.47
CA GLU A 44 4.79 -17.68 3.72
C GLU A 44 5.78 -16.65 4.28
N VAL A 45 6.07 -15.61 3.49
CA VAL A 45 6.98 -14.54 3.89
C VAL A 45 6.17 -13.25 4.07
N LEU A 46 6.13 -12.74 5.29
CA LEU A 46 5.67 -11.38 5.55
C LEU A 46 6.76 -10.40 5.12
N CYS A 47 6.45 -9.54 4.16
CA CYS A 47 7.34 -8.46 3.73
C CYS A 47 6.80 -7.12 4.20
N VAL A 48 7.63 -6.36 4.90
CA VAL A 48 7.33 -4.99 5.33
C VAL A 48 8.23 -4.02 4.57
N ILE A 49 7.61 -3.03 3.93
CA ILE A 49 8.30 -1.96 3.22
C ILE A 49 8.07 -0.68 4.02
N GLU A 50 9.13 -0.22 4.70
CA GLU A 50 9.10 1.04 5.44
C GLU A 50 9.40 2.22 4.48
N THR A 51 8.54 3.23 4.50
CA THR A 51 8.73 4.48 3.75
C THR A 51 9.60 5.46 4.54
N ALA A 52 10.25 6.42 3.87
CA ALA A 52 11.11 7.43 4.49
C ALA A 52 10.37 8.75 4.78
N GLY A 53 10.02 9.00 6.05
CA GLY A 53 9.31 10.21 6.45
C GLY A 53 7.78 10.08 6.33
N GLY A 54 7.09 11.16 5.98
CA GLY A 54 5.63 11.19 5.89
C GLY A 54 5.08 10.64 4.56
N VAL A 55 3.76 10.42 4.53
CA VAL A 55 3.02 9.91 3.36
C VAL A 55 3.35 10.68 2.08
N ALA A 56 3.37 12.01 2.16
CA ALA A 56 3.65 12.91 1.05
C ALA A 56 5.04 13.56 1.15
N SER A 57 5.99 12.92 1.83
CA SER A 57 7.39 13.40 1.78
C SER A 57 7.97 13.18 0.38
N PRO A 58 8.81 14.09 -0.14
CA PRO A 58 9.51 13.88 -1.41
C PRO A 58 10.60 12.81 -1.28
N GLY A 59 10.59 11.85 -2.21
CA GLY A 59 11.64 10.85 -2.39
C GLY A 59 12.90 11.42 -3.06
N PRO A 60 13.90 10.58 -3.38
CA PRO A 60 15.19 11.03 -3.93
C PRO A 60 15.09 11.77 -5.27
N SER A 61 14.08 11.44 -6.08
CA SER A 61 13.75 12.10 -7.35
C SER A 61 13.01 13.43 -7.19
N GLY A 62 12.44 13.69 -6.00
CA GLY A 62 11.51 14.77 -5.72
C GLY A 62 10.02 14.37 -5.81
N SER A 63 9.68 13.20 -6.37
CA SER A 63 8.31 12.68 -6.37
C SER A 63 7.81 12.44 -4.96
N LEU A 64 6.52 12.68 -4.69
CA LEU A 64 5.95 12.34 -3.38
C LEU A 64 5.94 10.82 -3.20
N GLN A 65 6.24 10.32 -2.00
CA GLN A 65 6.30 8.88 -1.74
C GLN A 65 5.00 8.14 -2.06
N CYS A 66 3.86 8.75 -1.74
CA CYS A 66 2.55 8.20 -2.07
C CYS A 66 2.27 8.14 -3.58
N ASP A 67 3.03 8.85 -4.41
CA ASP A 67 2.98 8.76 -5.87
C ASP A 67 4.01 7.75 -6.41
N LEU A 68 5.23 7.78 -5.85
CA LEU A 68 6.32 6.85 -6.16
C LEU A 68 5.87 5.38 -6.06
N TYR A 69 5.22 4.98 -4.96
CA TYR A 69 4.83 3.58 -4.76
C TYR A 69 3.48 3.21 -5.41
N ARG A 70 2.81 4.16 -6.06
CA ARG A 70 1.46 3.96 -6.60
C ARG A 70 1.35 2.86 -7.66
N PRO A 71 2.35 2.61 -8.52
CA PRO A 71 2.28 1.53 -9.51
C PRO A 71 2.12 0.13 -8.88
N PHE A 72 2.62 -0.08 -7.65
CA PHE A 72 2.46 -1.35 -6.93
C PHE A 72 1.15 -1.46 -6.15
N ARG A 73 0.60 -0.32 -5.68
CA ARG A 73 -0.64 -0.25 -4.89
C ARG A 73 -0.70 -1.29 -3.76
N PHE A 74 0.41 -1.48 -3.04
CA PHE A 74 0.47 -2.36 -1.89
C PHE A 74 -0.54 -1.92 -0.81
N PRO A 75 -1.15 -2.85 -0.05
CA PRO A 75 -1.89 -2.48 1.16
C PRO A 75 -0.95 -1.79 2.15
N ALA A 76 -1.49 -0.85 2.93
CA ALA A 76 -0.70 -0.03 3.85
C ALA A 76 -1.20 -0.14 5.29
N ILE A 77 -0.28 -0.04 6.24
CA ILE A 77 -0.57 0.35 7.62
C ILE A 77 -0.17 1.81 7.77
N LEU A 78 -0.95 2.60 8.52
CA LEU A 78 -0.62 4.00 8.78
C LEU A 78 -0.20 4.17 10.23
N VAL A 79 1.03 4.62 10.46
CA VAL A 79 1.48 5.09 11.76
C VAL A 79 0.99 6.52 11.95
N GLY A 80 0.00 6.71 12.82
CA GLY A 80 -0.58 8.00 13.17
C GLY A 80 0.18 8.70 14.29
N ASP A 81 -0.32 9.88 14.68
CA ASP A 81 0.25 10.69 15.75
C ASP A 81 -0.70 10.75 16.96
N GLY A 82 -0.22 10.27 18.11
CA GLY A 82 -0.95 10.28 19.38
C GLY A 82 -0.92 11.61 20.13
N ARG A 83 -0.09 12.57 19.71
CA ARG A 83 0.08 13.87 20.38
C ARG A 83 -1.08 14.82 20.08
N LEU A 84 -1.05 16.00 20.73
CA LEU A 84 -1.98 17.08 20.46
C LEU A 84 -1.87 17.54 18.99
N GLY A 85 -3.00 17.62 18.30
CA GLY A 85 -3.06 17.90 16.86
C GLY A 85 -2.91 16.66 15.97
N GLY A 86 -2.52 15.51 16.54
CA GLY A 86 -2.24 14.28 15.81
C GLY A 86 -3.46 13.65 15.14
N ILE A 87 -4.68 13.88 15.65
CA ILE A 87 -5.94 13.46 15.01
C ILE A 87 -6.04 14.04 13.59
N SER A 88 -5.82 15.35 13.44
CA SER A 88 -5.92 16.02 12.14
C SER A 88 -4.84 15.53 11.19
N GLY A 89 -3.59 15.46 11.66
CA GLY A 89 -2.47 14.98 10.83
C GLY A 89 -2.68 13.55 10.35
N THR A 90 -3.16 12.66 11.22
CA THR A 90 -3.45 11.26 10.89
C THR A 90 -4.58 11.15 9.87
N ILE A 91 -5.66 11.92 10.03
CA ILE A 91 -6.77 11.95 9.05
C ILE A 91 -6.28 12.46 7.70
N SER A 92 -5.54 13.57 7.64
CA SER A 92 -5.03 14.13 6.39
C SER A 92 -4.07 13.16 5.68
N ALA A 93 -3.21 12.47 6.43
CA ALA A 93 -2.33 11.43 5.88
C ALA A 93 -3.12 10.22 5.35
N TYR A 94 -4.13 9.76 6.10
CA TYR A 94 -5.04 8.69 5.69
C TYR A 94 -5.80 9.06 4.40
N GLU A 95 -6.40 10.25 4.35
CA GLU A 95 -7.12 10.74 3.17
C GLU A 95 -6.19 10.86 1.95
N SER A 96 -4.96 11.32 2.15
CA SER A 96 -3.96 11.41 1.07
C SER A 96 -3.65 10.04 0.45
N LEU A 97 -3.56 8.99 1.28
CA LEU A 97 -3.43 7.60 0.82
C LEU A 97 -4.70 7.12 0.11
N LYS A 98 -5.88 7.38 0.67
CA LYS A 98 -7.17 6.97 0.06
C LYS A 98 -7.43 7.64 -1.28
N LEU A 99 -7.11 8.92 -1.42
CA LEU A 99 -7.23 9.68 -2.67
C LEU A 99 -6.38 9.08 -3.79
N ARG A 100 -5.22 8.50 -3.44
CA ARG A 100 -4.36 7.80 -4.39
C ARG A 100 -4.75 6.34 -4.60
N GLY A 101 -5.80 5.85 -3.95
CA GLY A 101 -6.31 4.48 -4.15
C GLY A 101 -5.57 3.40 -3.36
N TYR A 102 -4.84 3.76 -2.32
CA TYR A 102 -4.30 2.79 -1.37
C TYR A 102 -5.40 2.23 -0.46
N ASP A 103 -5.22 0.98 -0.05
CA ASP A 103 -6.03 0.34 0.97
C ASP A 103 -5.26 0.33 2.29
N VAL A 104 -5.69 1.18 3.23
CA VAL A 104 -5.14 1.22 4.58
C VAL A 104 -5.87 0.20 5.43
N VAL A 105 -5.16 -0.80 5.93
CA VAL A 105 -5.74 -1.96 6.66
C VAL A 105 -5.76 -1.76 8.16
N ALA A 106 -4.91 -0.89 8.70
CA ALA A 106 -4.87 -0.52 10.11
C ALA A 106 -4.26 0.87 10.31
N VAL A 107 -4.63 1.53 11.41
CA VAL A 107 -3.94 2.71 11.93
C VAL A 107 -3.34 2.35 13.29
N VAL A 108 -2.07 2.71 13.52
CA VAL A 108 -1.37 2.46 14.78
C VAL A 108 -0.84 3.78 15.32
N LEU A 109 -0.99 4.06 16.62
CA LEU A 109 -0.42 5.26 17.24
C LEU A 109 0.17 4.95 18.61
N GLU A 110 1.15 5.75 19.01
CA GLU A 110 1.67 5.75 20.38
C GLU A 110 0.72 6.50 21.32
N ASP A 111 0.38 5.92 22.47
CA ASP A 111 -0.45 6.59 23.48
C ASP A 111 0.28 7.79 24.10
N HIS A 112 -0.45 8.89 24.20
CA HIS A 112 -0.03 10.11 24.91
C HIS A 112 -1.08 10.58 25.93
N GLY A 113 -2.04 9.71 26.30
CA GLY A 113 -3.09 9.98 27.27
C GLY A 113 -4.21 10.91 26.76
N LEU A 114 -4.25 11.18 25.44
CA LEU A 114 -5.21 12.08 24.81
C LEU A 114 -6.42 11.36 24.19
N VAL A 115 -6.42 10.02 24.22
CA VAL A 115 -7.55 9.19 23.75
C VAL A 115 -7.88 9.46 22.27
N ASN A 116 -6.83 9.70 21.45
CA ASN A 116 -6.95 10.05 20.03
C ASN A 116 -7.64 8.93 19.21
N GLU A 117 -7.55 7.69 19.67
CA GLU A 117 -8.15 6.51 19.03
C GLU A 117 -9.68 6.59 18.95
N GLY A 118 -10.34 7.26 19.91
CA GLY A 118 -11.79 7.43 19.91
C GLY A 118 -12.30 8.21 18.70
N PRO A 119 -11.88 9.48 18.52
CA PRO A 119 -12.20 10.27 17.33
C PRO A 119 -11.75 9.62 16.01
N LEU A 120 -10.55 9.02 15.97
CA LEU A 120 -10.04 8.34 14.76
C LEU A 120 -10.90 7.15 14.37
N SER A 121 -11.24 6.28 15.33
CA SER A 121 -12.11 5.12 15.10
C SER A 121 -13.51 5.54 14.64
N SER A 122 -14.04 6.64 15.18
CA SER A 122 -15.30 7.24 14.74
C SER A 122 -15.23 7.76 13.30
N TYR A 123 -14.18 8.51 12.95
CA TYR A 123 -13.97 9.02 11.59
C TYR A 123 -13.85 7.87 10.58
N LEU A 124 -13.10 6.83 10.92
CA LEU A 124 -12.92 5.61 10.11
C LEU A 124 -14.16 4.70 10.09
N ARG A 125 -15.24 5.11 10.77
CA ARG A 125 -16.51 4.37 10.89
C ARG A 125 -16.32 2.94 11.37
N ARG A 126 -15.30 2.70 12.19
CA ARG A 126 -14.88 1.37 12.68
C ARG A 126 -14.59 0.34 11.58
N ARG A 127 -14.33 0.79 10.34
CA ARG A 127 -13.98 -0.09 9.22
C ARG A 127 -12.49 -0.40 9.16
N VAL A 128 -11.67 0.50 9.70
CA VAL A 128 -10.23 0.32 9.83
C VAL A 128 -9.92 0.31 11.32
N PRO A 129 -9.30 -0.77 11.86
CA PRO A 129 -8.93 -0.84 13.26
C PRO A 129 -7.89 0.23 13.61
N VAL A 130 -8.05 0.82 14.80
CA VAL A 130 -7.09 1.75 15.39
C VAL A 130 -6.48 1.08 16.60
N LEU A 131 -5.17 0.83 16.52
CA LEU A 131 -4.39 0.18 17.55
C LEU A 131 -3.56 1.23 18.30
N VAL A 132 -3.41 1.04 19.60
CA VAL A 132 -2.69 1.95 20.48
C VAL A 132 -1.51 1.18 21.10
N LEU A 133 -0.32 1.74 20.92
CA LEU A 133 0.91 1.26 21.55
C LEU A 133 1.13 1.99 22.88
N PRO A 134 1.78 1.35 23.86
CA PRO A 134 2.15 2.02 25.09
C PRO A 134 3.13 3.18 24.82
N PRO A 135 3.21 4.20 25.70
CA PRO A 135 4.15 5.31 25.55
C PRO A 135 5.59 4.82 25.44
N VAL A 136 6.34 5.36 24.49
CA VAL A 136 7.74 5.01 24.28
C VAL A 136 8.60 5.65 25.37
N PRO A 137 9.51 4.89 26.02
CA PRO A 137 10.45 5.45 26.98
C PRO A 137 11.26 6.62 26.42
N THR A 138 11.28 7.75 27.12
CA THR A 138 12.01 8.96 26.68
C THR A 138 13.50 8.93 27.01
N GLU A 139 13.94 7.99 27.85
CA GLU A 139 15.33 7.86 28.27
C GLU A 139 16.18 7.30 27.12
N VAL A 140 17.19 8.06 26.69
CA VAL A 140 18.07 7.68 25.55
C VAL A 140 18.85 6.38 25.82
N SER A 141 19.11 6.04 27.08
CA SER A 141 19.78 4.80 27.46
C SER A 141 18.86 3.57 27.50
N ASN A 142 17.54 3.75 27.34
CA ASN A 142 16.58 2.65 27.37
C ASN A 142 16.75 1.77 26.12
N ASN A 143 16.80 0.44 26.32
CA ASN A 143 16.98 -0.53 25.23
C ASN A 143 15.66 -1.00 24.59
N LEU A 144 14.52 -0.44 25.02
CA LEU A 144 13.15 -0.68 24.56
C LEU A 144 12.63 -2.11 24.77
N MET A 145 13.38 -3.03 25.38
CA MET A 145 12.97 -4.42 25.50
C MET A 145 11.69 -4.60 26.31
N GLU A 146 11.55 -3.91 27.44
CA GLU A 146 10.33 -3.96 28.27
C GLU A 146 9.13 -3.35 27.55
N TRP A 147 9.33 -2.21 26.88
CA TRP A 147 8.30 -1.57 26.06
C TRP A 147 7.83 -2.50 24.93
N PHE A 148 8.75 -3.19 24.24
CA PHE A 148 8.41 -4.16 23.21
C PHE A 148 7.61 -5.35 23.76
N GLN A 149 7.93 -5.83 24.96
CA GLN A 149 7.16 -6.89 25.62
C GLN A 149 5.74 -6.45 25.96
N GLU A 150 5.57 -5.21 26.43
CA GLU A 150 4.26 -4.63 26.69
C GLU A 150 3.44 -4.44 25.41
N ALA A 151 4.09 -3.95 24.35
CA ALA A 151 3.49 -3.73 23.04
C ALA A 151 3.21 -5.03 22.24
N LEU A 152 3.72 -6.18 22.69
CA LEU A 152 3.71 -7.43 21.93
C LEU A 152 2.29 -7.87 21.52
N SER A 153 1.31 -7.70 22.42
CA SER A 153 -0.09 -8.03 22.14
C SER A 153 -0.69 -7.16 21.03
N THR A 154 -0.35 -5.87 21.00
CA THR A 154 -0.75 -4.94 19.93
C THR A 154 -0.09 -5.31 18.62
N PHE A 155 1.20 -5.69 18.64
CA PHE A 155 1.91 -6.15 17.43
C PHE A 155 1.34 -7.45 16.87
N HIS A 156 1.03 -8.44 17.71
CA HIS A 156 0.35 -9.67 17.26
C HIS A 156 -1.01 -9.36 16.65
N SER A 157 -1.79 -8.47 17.27
CA SER A 157 -3.09 -8.04 16.71
C SER A 157 -2.91 -7.38 15.34
N LEU A 158 -1.89 -6.54 15.18
CA LEU A 158 -1.56 -5.91 13.89
C LEU A 158 -1.20 -6.94 12.83
N GLU A 159 -0.36 -7.92 13.18
CA GLU A 159 0.02 -9.01 12.29
C GLU A 159 -1.20 -9.82 11.82
N GLU A 160 -2.08 -10.20 12.75
CA GLU A 160 -3.33 -10.91 12.44
C GLU A 160 -4.23 -10.09 11.49
N ILE A 161 -4.34 -8.78 11.71
CA ILE A 161 -5.09 -7.88 10.82
C ILE A 161 -4.47 -7.87 9.41
N MET A 162 -3.14 -7.78 9.31
CA MET A 162 -2.44 -7.77 8.03
C MET A 162 -2.64 -9.09 7.28
N GLN A 163 -2.50 -10.22 7.97
CA GLN A 163 -2.70 -11.56 7.40
C GLN A 163 -4.16 -11.77 6.95
N SER A 164 -5.13 -11.41 7.79
CA SER A 164 -6.56 -11.50 7.44
C SER A 164 -6.89 -10.65 6.22
N ALA A 165 -6.42 -9.40 6.17
CA ALA A 165 -6.66 -8.52 5.03
C ALA A 165 -6.06 -9.08 3.72
N PHE A 166 -4.88 -9.70 3.80
CA PHE A 166 -4.25 -10.36 2.67
C PHE A 166 -5.05 -11.58 2.19
N LEU A 167 -5.46 -12.46 3.11
CA LEU A 167 -6.25 -13.65 2.78
C LEU A 167 -7.62 -13.28 2.20
N ASP A 168 -8.30 -12.29 2.78
CA ASP A 168 -9.58 -11.79 2.29
C ASP A 168 -9.46 -11.18 0.89
N ARG A 169 -8.41 -10.38 0.65
CA ARG A 169 -8.14 -9.82 -0.68
C ARG A 169 -7.90 -10.93 -1.70
N THR A 170 -7.08 -11.91 -1.37
CA THR A 170 -6.72 -13.02 -2.27
C THR A 170 -7.93 -13.87 -2.59
N SER A 171 -8.70 -14.25 -1.56
CA SER A 171 -9.97 -14.97 -1.71
C SER A 171 -10.96 -14.20 -2.58
N ARG A 172 -11.10 -12.88 -2.36
CA ARG A 172 -11.96 -12.03 -3.18
C ARG A 172 -11.55 -12.09 -4.65
N LEU A 173 -10.28 -11.86 -4.97
CA LEU A 173 -9.76 -11.83 -6.34
C LEU A 173 -9.97 -13.17 -7.05
N ARG A 174 -9.65 -14.30 -6.40
CA ARG A 174 -9.85 -15.65 -6.96
C ARG A 174 -11.32 -15.95 -7.28
N ASN A 175 -12.26 -15.40 -6.51
CA ASN A 175 -13.69 -15.63 -6.71
C ASN A 175 -14.37 -14.64 -7.68
N MET A 176 -13.67 -13.60 -8.14
CA MET A 176 -14.24 -12.59 -9.03
C MET A 176 -14.67 -13.14 -10.40
N PRO A 177 -13.91 -14.01 -11.09
CA PRO A 177 -14.30 -14.57 -12.39
C PRO A 177 -15.67 -15.27 -12.35
N ARG A 178 -15.82 -16.24 -11.43
CA ARG A 178 -17.08 -16.95 -11.21
C ARG A 178 -18.25 -16.01 -10.93
N LYS A 179 -18.07 -15.08 -9.98
CA LYS A 179 -19.13 -14.12 -9.62
C LYS A 179 -19.52 -13.24 -10.80
N ALA A 180 -18.55 -12.83 -11.61
CA ALA A 180 -18.80 -12.00 -12.78
C ALA A 180 -19.60 -12.78 -13.83
N HIS A 181 -19.26 -14.05 -14.08
CA HIS A 181 -20.02 -14.93 -14.97
C HIS A 181 -21.46 -15.16 -14.47
N ASP A 182 -21.65 -15.36 -13.17
CA ASP A 182 -22.97 -15.66 -12.59
C ASP A 182 -23.90 -14.44 -12.49
N ILE A 183 -23.35 -13.21 -12.45
CA ILE A 183 -24.10 -11.99 -12.12
C ILE A 183 -24.15 -10.99 -13.29
N PHE A 184 -23.08 -10.86 -14.07
CA PHE A 184 -23.00 -9.80 -15.09
C PHE A 184 -23.60 -10.20 -16.43
N TRP A 185 -24.22 -9.21 -17.07
CA TRP A 185 -24.56 -9.25 -18.48
C TRP A 185 -23.63 -8.31 -19.25
N TRP A 186 -22.44 -8.80 -19.65
CA TRP A 186 -21.52 -8.00 -20.47
C TRP A 186 -22.13 -7.59 -21.83
N PRO A 187 -21.97 -6.32 -22.23
CA PRO A 187 -22.40 -5.86 -23.54
C PRO A 187 -21.53 -6.47 -24.65
N PHE A 188 -22.08 -6.62 -25.85
CA PHE A 188 -21.39 -7.13 -27.04
C PHE A 188 -20.62 -8.46 -26.83
N THR A 189 -21.03 -9.27 -25.86
CA THR A 189 -20.36 -10.51 -25.47
C THR A 189 -21.33 -11.67 -25.58
N GLN A 190 -20.94 -12.74 -26.26
CA GLN A 190 -21.71 -13.98 -26.30
C GLN A 190 -21.31 -14.86 -25.10
N HIS A 191 -22.11 -14.85 -24.03
CA HIS A 191 -21.75 -15.48 -22.74
C HIS A 191 -21.40 -16.96 -22.84
N ASN A 192 -22.11 -17.72 -23.67
CA ASN A 192 -21.84 -19.16 -23.84
C ASN A 192 -20.45 -19.47 -24.42
N LEU A 193 -19.73 -18.46 -24.93
CA LEU A 193 -18.39 -18.58 -25.50
C LEU A 193 -17.30 -18.01 -24.58
N VAL A 194 -17.65 -17.47 -23.42
CA VAL A 194 -16.69 -16.89 -22.46
C VAL A 194 -16.54 -17.83 -21.28
N PRO A 195 -15.49 -18.66 -21.25
CA PRO A 195 -15.23 -19.49 -20.08
C PRO A 195 -14.73 -18.64 -18.91
N GLU A 196 -14.93 -19.13 -17.69
CA GLU A 196 -14.59 -18.40 -16.45
C GLU A 196 -13.12 -17.97 -16.41
N GLU A 197 -12.21 -18.85 -16.83
CA GLU A 197 -10.77 -18.60 -16.87
C GLU A 197 -10.34 -17.46 -17.81
N ASN A 198 -11.19 -17.08 -18.77
CA ASN A 198 -10.91 -15.98 -19.70
C ASN A 198 -11.37 -14.62 -19.17
N VAL A 199 -12.08 -14.59 -18.03
CA VAL A 199 -12.49 -13.33 -17.39
C VAL A 199 -11.27 -12.66 -16.77
N THR A 200 -10.89 -11.50 -17.30
CA THR A 200 -9.74 -10.74 -16.79
C THR A 200 -10.10 -10.05 -15.46
N VAL A 201 -9.36 -10.35 -14.39
CA VAL A 201 -9.54 -9.73 -13.07
C VAL A 201 -8.63 -8.50 -12.96
N ILE A 202 -9.21 -7.31 -13.18
CA ILE A 202 -8.51 -6.03 -13.06
C ILE A 202 -8.62 -5.52 -11.62
N ASP A 203 -7.51 -5.49 -10.87
CA ASP A 203 -7.47 -4.98 -9.48
C ASP A 203 -7.38 -3.45 -9.45
N SER A 204 -6.65 -2.85 -10.37
CA SER A 204 -6.56 -1.38 -10.51
C SER A 204 -5.98 -0.97 -11.86
N ARG A 205 -5.82 0.34 -12.07
CA ARG A 205 -5.01 0.91 -13.16
C ARG A 205 -4.08 2.01 -12.64
N CYS A 206 -2.96 2.21 -13.33
CA CYS A 206 -2.01 3.29 -13.12
C CYS A 206 -1.51 3.78 -14.49
N GLY A 207 -1.95 4.96 -14.92
CA GLY A 207 -1.77 5.45 -16.29
C GLY A 207 -2.39 4.50 -17.31
N GLU A 208 -1.59 4.04 -18.26
CA GLU A 208 -1.97 3.18 -19.37
C GLU A 208 -2.02 1.70 -19.00
N ASN A 209 -1.55 1.32 -17.81
CA ASN A 209 -1.43 -0.08 -17.41
C ASN A 209 -2.51 -0.51 -16.42
N PHE A 210 -3.17 -1.62 -16.72
CA PHE A 210 -3.95 -2.39 -15.76
C PHE A 210 -3.03 -3.19 -14.84
N ALA A 211 -3.41 -3.30 -13.57
CA ALA A 211 -2.90 -4.29 -12.64
C ALA A 211 -3.85 -5.49 -12.64
N VAL A 212 -3.45 -6.57 -13.31
CA VAL A 212 -4.29 -7.76 -13.53
C VAL A 212 -3.85 -8.88 -12.61
N HIS A 213 -4.80 -9.40 -11.82
CA HIS A 213 -4.60 -10.60 -11.01
C HIS A 213 -4.59 -11.84 -11.90
N LYS A 214 -3.60 -12.72 -11.67
CA LYS A 214 -3.42 -14.00 -12.35
C LYS A 214 -3.09 -15.08 -11.34
N VAL A 215 -3.58 -16.29 -11.60
CA VAL A 215 -3.24 -17.49 -10.84
C VAL A 215 -2.51 -18.45 -11.77
N ASN A 216 -1.22 -18.66 -11.52
CA ASN A 216 -0.38 -19.60 -12.29
C ASN A 216 0.16 -20.67 -11.33
N ASN A 217 -0.07 -21.96 -11.60
CA ASN A 217 0.38 -23.06 -10.73
C ASN A 217 0.01 -22.86 -9.24
N ASN A 218 -1.21 -22.36 -8.97
CA ASN A 218 -1.73 -21.97 -7.65
C ASN A 218 -0.98 -20.82 -6.95
N VAL A 219 -0.20 -20.04 -7.69
CA VAL A 219 0.47 -18.83 -7.21
C VAL A 219 -0.25 -17.60 -7.74
N ASP A 220 -0.74 -16.76 -6.83
CA ASP A 220 -1.34 -15.47 -7.17
C ASP A 220 -0.26 -14.45 -7.50
N SER A 221 -0.48 -13.68 -8.55
CA SER A 221 0.37 -12.56 -8.93
C SER A 221 -0.46 -11.41 -9.48
N ILE A 222 0.06 -10.20 -9.37
CA ILE A 222 -0.50 -9.03 -10.03
C ILE A 222 0.52 -8.59 -11.08
N THR A 223 0.08 -8.56 -12.33
CA THR A 223 0.93 -8.26 -13.49
C THR A 223 0.41 -7.03 -14.22
N GLN A 224 1.32 -6.19 -14.69
CA GLN A 224 0.95 -5.04 -15.51
C GLN A 224 0.59 -5.48 -16.93
N GLN A 225 -0.51 -4.93 -17.46
CA GLN A 225 -0.92 -5.11 -18.85
C GLN A 225 -1.32 -3.77 -19.45
N PHE A 226 -0.74 -3.43 -20.59
CA PHE A 226 -1.07 -2.20 -21.31
C PHE A 226 -2.50 -2.25 -21.85
N ASP A 227 -3.28 -1.20 -21.60
CA ASP A 227 -4.66 -1.05 -22.05
C ASP A 227 -4.72 -0.62 -23.53
N ALA A 228 -4.41 -1.57 -24.42
CA ALA A 228 -4.29 -1.31 -25.86
C ALA A 228 -5.63 -0.94 -26.55
N CYS A 229 -6.76 -1.40 -26.00
CA CYS A 229 -8.08 -1.01 -26.50
C CYS A 229 -8.58 0.33 -25.91
N ALA A 230 -7.75 0.97 -25.09
CA ALA A 230 -8.03 2.24 -24.42
C ALA A 230 -9.37 2.19 -23.66
N SER A 231 -9.68 1.07 -23.01
CA SER A 231 -10.96 0.84 -22.31
C SER A 231 -12.17 1.26 -23.14
N TRP A 232 -12.26 0.84 -24.41
CA TRP A 232 -13.29 1.27 -25.37
C TRP A 232 -13.11 2.72 -25.84
N TRP A 233 -11.88 3.07 -26.22
CA TRP A 233 -11.51 4.40 -26.73
C TRP A 233 -11.77 5.56 -25.77
N THR A 234 -11.87 5.29 -24.46
CA THR A 234 -12.10 6.31 -23.44
C THR A 234 -10.84 6.70 -22.66
N GLN A 235 -9.79 5.86 -22.69
CA GLN A 235 -8.54 6.20 -21.98
C GLN A 235 -7.85 7.41 -22.57
N GLY A 236 -7.24 8.19 -21.69
CA GLY A 236 -6.57 9.45 -21.99
C GLY A 236 -5.64 9.94 -20.88
N PRO A 237 -5.99 9.82 -19.58
CA PRO A 237 -5.11 10.22 -18.49
C PRO A 237 -3.86 9.33 -18.39
N ASP A 238 -2.68 9.97 -18.29
CA ASP A 238 -1.45 9.31 -17.89
C ASP A 238 -1.37 9.13 -16.36
N ALA A 239 -0.29 8.53 -15.86
CA ALA A 239 -0.12 8.31 -14.43
C ALA A 239 -0.11 9.63 -13.61
N THR A 240 0.34 10.74 -14.21
CA THR A 240 0.41 12.06 -13.56
C THR A 240 -0.98 12.68 -13.43
N LEU A 241 -1.74 12.68 -14.53
CA LEU A 241 -3.12 13.16 -14.59
C LEU A 241 -4.07 12.32 -13.72
N GLN A 242 -3.74 11.05 -13.48
CA GLN A 242 -4.53 10.21 -12.58
C GLN A 242 -4.39 10.62 -11.10
N VAL A 243 -3.29 11.28 -10.73
CA VAL A 243 -2.97 11.66 -9.35
C VAL A 243 -3.32 13.11 -9.08
N VAL A 244 -3.09 14.01 -10.03
CA VAL A 244 -3.36 15.44 -9.91
C VAL A 244 -4.72 15.72 -10.55
N SER A 245 -5.73 15.98 -9.71
CA SER A 245 -7.00 16.56 -10.18
C SER A 245 -6.81 18.07 -10.30
N ASP A 246 -6.97 18.64 -11.50
CA ASP A 246 -7.14 20.09 -11.68
C ASP A 246 -8.41 20.59 -10.98
#